data_AF-A0A1H0DGH6-F1
#
_entry.id   AF-A0A1H0DGH6-F1
#
_cell.length_a   1.000
_cell.length_b   1.000
_cell.length_c   1.000
_cell.angle_alpha   90.00
_cell.angle_beta   90.00
_cell.angle_gamma   90.00
#
_symmetry.space_group_name_H-M   'P 1'
#
loop_
_entity.id
_entity.type
_entity.pdbx_description
1 polymer ?
#
loop_
_entity_poly.entity_id
_entity_poly.type
_entity_poly.pdbx_seq_one_letter_code
_entity_poly.pdbx_strand_id
1 'polypeptide(L)'
;MLKLPFFDLSLSQKCLLLLEDKKLNGQIIKQYYFQRESFLDIFHRLCNEKNIDEVDIINFIIKLFYVYIYPYKIKETLTLEKISLLFEQFIFRRQGCKVLSNKQKLRKKLLSLSFSLAMIADICKTAHIAKDILLCSLTHTSQFLGIDIGSGSGILLLLQYILAKRNKFDQIYLYGIERNKNVLNKTKNFLEHLNIKVYLLNKDAKQKDIYQLFKNKKISFLCNETLPGMGVRLWKEDFITINKVLFQELNKELDNTKFFPKKVLVIDKRKTTQLILEPKNQFLSNTSLPLNLFYTYAIYLENNFFPLKKIGLDFKKYLNPGWEPYLNLRW
;
A
#
# COMPACT_ATOMS: atom_id res chain seq x y z
N MET A 1 -29.21 -20.76 39.69
CA MET A 1 -28.29 -21.74 39.06
C MET A 1 -28.02 -21.29 37.62
N LEU A 2 -26.91 -20.58 37.39
CA LEU A 2 -26.52 -20.10 36.06
C LEU A 2 -26.15 -21.29 35.19
N LYS A 3 -27.02 -21.69 34.26
CA LYS A 3 -26.67 -22.66 33.21
C LYS A 3 -25.65 -22.00 32.28
N LEU A 4 -24.37 -22.31 32.48
CA LEU A 4 -23.32 -21.99 31.51
C LEU A 4 -23.62 -22.77 30.21
N PRO A 5 -23.68 -22.11 29.04
CA PRO A 5 -24.21 -22.69 27.78
C PRO A 5 -23.21 -23.63 27.08
N PHE A 6 -22.41 -24.38 27.83
CA PHE A 6 -21.24 -25.12 27.33
C PHE A 6 -21.37 -26.65 27.43
N PHE A 7 -22.49 -27.19 27.89
CA PHE A 7 -22.60 -28.62 28.14
C PHE A 7 -22.83 -29.48 26.88
N ASP A 8 -23.42 -28.93 25.81
CA ASP A 8 -23.79 -29.70 24.61
C ASP A 8 -22.75 -29.69 23.47
N LEU A 9 -21.58 -29.09 23.70
CA LEU A 9 -20.53 -29.01 22.68
C LEU A 9 -19.57 -30.19 22.79
N SER A 10 -19.21 -30.78 21.63
CA SER A 10 -18.15 -31.78 21.56
C SER A 10 -16.82 -31.20 22.05
N LEU A 11 -15.91 -32.05 22.53
CA LEU A 11 -14.57 -31.61 22.94
C LEU A 11 -13.86 -30.85 21.81
N SER A 12 -14.03 -31.29 20.56
CA SER A 12 -13.49 -30.60 19.38
C SER A 12 -14.07 -29.19 19.19
N GLN A 13 -15.37 -28.99 19.44
CA GLN A 13 -16.01 -27.66 19.39
C GLN A 13 -15.53 -26.76 20.54
N LYS A 14 -15.33 -27.32 21.74
CA LYS A 14 -14.76 -26.58 22.89
C LYS A 14 -13.31 -26.16 22.63
N CYS A 15 -12.48 -27.05 22.10
CA CYS A 15 -11.12 -26.73 21.69
C CYS A 15 -11.10 -25.67 20.58
N LEU A 16 -12.01 -25.75 19.60
CA LEU A 16 -12.12 -24.73 18.56
C LEU A 16 -12.46 -23.35 19.14
N LEU A 17 -13.41 -23.28 20.08
CA LEU A 17 -13.78 -22.03 20.77
C LEU A 17 -12.63 -21.43 21.59
N LEU A 18 -11.76 -22.26 22.16
CA LEU A 18 -10.56 -21.79 22.87
C LEU A 18 -9.47 -21.27 21.93
N LEU A 19 -9.48 -21.71 20.67
CA LEU A 19 -8.59 -21.26 19.60
C LEU A 19 -9.20 -20.11 18.77
N GLU A 20 -10.45 -19.74 19.01
CA GLU A 20 -11.10 -18.62 18.34
C GLU A 20 -10.63 -17.29 18.94
N ASP A 21 -10.00 -16.46 18.11
CA ASP A 21 -9.65 -15.11 18.53
C ASP A 21 -10.90 -14.29 18.85
N LYS A 22 -10.79 -13.48 19.90
CA LYS A 22 -11.86 -12.58 20.31
C LYS A 22 -12.14 -11.58 19.19
N LYS A 23 -13.43 -11.38 18.95
CA LYS A 23 -13.93 -10.35 18.04
C LYS A 23 -13.27 -9.00 18.38
N LEU A 24 -12.81 -8.28 17.37
CA LEU A 24 -12.38 -6.91 17.57
C LEU A 24 -13.61 -6.08 17.94
N ASN A 25 -13.55 -5.44 19.11
CA ASN A 25 -14.63 -4.58 19.56
C ASN A 25 -14.52 -3.21 18.89
N GLY A 26 -15.65 -2.71 18.40
CA GLY A 26 -15.76 -1.37 17.82
C GLY A 26 -15.44 -1.29 16.32
N GLN A 27 -15.51 -0.06 15.81
CA GLN A 27 -15.25 0.25 14.40
C GLN A 27 -13.74 0.42 14.15
N ILE A 28 -13.27 0.30 12.91
CA ILE A 28 -11.84 0.43 12.60
C ILE A 28 -11.30 1.87 12.81
N ILE A 29 -12.12 2.88 12.52
CA ILE A 29 -11.83 4.28 12.80
C ILE A 29 -12.89 4.88 13.72
N LYS A 30 -12.57 5.99 14.40
CA LYS A 30 -13.53 6.70 15.24
C LYS A 30 -14.66 7.27 14.38
N GLN A 31 -15.91 7.12 14.86
CA GLN A 31 -17.12 7.44 14.08
C GLN A 31 -17.14 8.89 13.56
N TYR A 32 -16.65 9.84 14.33
CA TYR A 32 -16.65 11.25 13.95
C TYR A 32 -15.72 11.60 12.78
N TYR A 33 -14.75 10.73 12.47
CA TYR A 33 -13.90 10.86 11.28
C TYR A 33 -14.46 10.13 10.07
N PHE A 34 -15.53 9.35 10.20
CA PHE A 34 -16.06 8.58 9.10
C PHE A 34 -16.95 9.42 8.19
N GLN A 35 -16.64 9.36 6.89
CA GLN A 35 -17.38 10.03 5.83
C GLN A 35 -18.28 9.01 5.13
N ARG A 36 -19.56 9.36 4.94
CA ARG A 36 -20.55 8.43 4.38
C ARG A 36 -20.43 8.31 2.86
N GLU A 37 -19.89 9.32 2.19
CA GLU A 37 -19.71 9.42 0.75
C GLU A 37 -19.07 8.16 0.15
N SER A 38 -19.35 7.89 -1.13
CA SER A 38 -18.81 6.69 -1.78
C SER A 38 -17.28 6.78 -1.93
N PHE A 39 -16.63 5.65 -2.26
CA PHE A 39 -15.21 5.69 -2.60
C PHE A 39 -14.93 6.65 -3.77
N LEU A 40 -15.81 6.65 -4.78
CA LEU A 40 -15.65 7.47 -5.97
C LEU A 40 -15.73 8.98 -5.64
N ASP A 41 -16.63 9.37 -4.73
CA ASP A 41 -16.77 10.77 -4.31
C ASP A 41 -15.49 11.27 -3.61
N ILE A 42 -14.96 10.49 -2.66
CA ILE A 42 -13.71 10.82 -1.96
C ILE A 42 -12.53 10.84 -2.93
N PHE A 43 -12.47 9.89 -3.86
CA PHE A 43 -11.44 9.86 -4.90
C PHE A 43 -11.46 11.13 -5.77
N HIS A 44 -12.64 11.57 -6.21
CA HIS A 44 -12.79 12.81 -6.97
C HIS A 44 -12.45 14.05 -6.14
N ARG A 45 -12.85 14.08 -4.87
CA ARG A 45 -12.49 15.16 -3.94
C ARG A 45 -10.98 15.31 -3.81
N LEU A 46 -10.27 14.22 -3.56
CA LEU A 46 -8.80 14.20 -3.49
C LEU A 46 -8.12 14.68 -4.78
N CYS A 47 -8.72 14.42 -5.95
CA CYS A 47 -8.21 14.89 -7.24
C CYS A 47 -8.36 16.41 -7.45
N ASN A 48 -9.42 17.01 -6.90
CA ASN A 48 -9.85 18.35 -7.28
C ASN A 48 -9.57 19.42 -6.21
N GLU A 49 -9.58 19.05 -4.93
CA GLU A 49 -9.42 20.04 -3.85
C GLU A 49 -7.97 20.50 -3.71
N LYS A 50 -7.77 21.79 -3.40
CA LYS A 50 -6.41 22.33 -3.23
C LYS A 50 -5.75 21.78 -1.96
N ASN A 51 -6.49 21.70 -0.86
CA ASN A 51 -5.97 21.22 0.41
C ASN A 51 -6.16 19.71 0.53
N ILE A 52 -5.26 19.05 1.24
CA ILE A 52 -5.36 17.63 1.54
C ILE A 52 -5.76 17.50 2.99
N ASP A 53 -6.96 16.95 3.23
CA ASP A 53 -7.39 16.57 4.57
C ASP A 53 -6.94 15.14 4.88
N GLU A 54 -6.35 14.95 6.06
CA GLU A 54 -5.97 13.63 6.57
C GLU A 54 -7.20 12.72 6.75
N VAL A 55 -8.39 13.29 7.04
CA VAL A 55 -9.66 12.55 7.14
C VAL A 55 -10.05 11.94 5.79
N ASP A 56 -9.85 12.67 4.70
CA ASP A 56 -10.11 12.17 3.34
C ASP A 56 -9.17 11.03 2.97
N ILE A 57 -7.88 11.15 3.31
CA ILE A 57 -6.90 10.09 3.08
C ILE A 57 -7.31 8.81 3.82
N ILE A 58 -7.71 8.92 5.09
CA ILE A 58 -8.14 7.77 5.89
C ILE A 58 -9.38 7.13 5.29
N ASN A 59 -10.40 7.91 4.95
CA ASN A 59 -11.63 7.40 4.34
C ASN A 59 -11.37 6.78 2.95
N PHE A 60 -10.47 7.38 2.16
CA PHE A 60 -10.01 6.84 0.90
C PHE A 60 -9.40 5.44 1.08
N ILE A 61 -8.47 5.27 2.03
CA ILE A 61 -7.77 3.99 2.25
C ILE A 61 -8.72 2.90 2.75
N ILE A 62 -9.56 3.18 3.75
CA ILE A 62 -10.46 2.16 4.30
C ILE A 62 -11.55 1.75 3.29
N LYS A 63 -12.01 2.68 2.44
CA LYS A 63 -12.97 2.36 1.38
C LYS A 63 -12.27 1.69 0.21
N LEU A 64 -11.04 2.08 -0.13
CA LEU A 64 -10.19 1.41 -1.12
C LEU A 64 -10.03 -0.08 -0.78
N PHE A 65 -9.77 -0.40 0.48
CA PHE A 65 -9.71 -1.78 0.96
C PHE A 65 -10.96 -2.58 0.58
N TYR A 66 -12.14 -1.98 0.83
CA TYR A 66 -13.42 -2.61 0.55
C TYR A 66 -13.68 -2.75 -0.96
N VAL A 67 -13.49 -1.68 -1.73
CA VAL A 67 -13.78 -1.68 -3.18
C VAL A 67 -12.75 -2.48 -3.97
N TYR A 68 -11.52 -2.62 -3.48
CA TYR A 68 -10.56 -3.54 -4.08
C TYR A 68 -11.08 -4.98 -4.02
N ILE A 69 -11.70 -5.39 -2.90
CA ILE A 69 -12.36 -6.70 -2.77
C ILE A 69 -13.62 -6.76 -3.63
N TYR A 70 -14.41 -5.69 -3.68
CA TYR A 70 -15.69 -5.60 -4.42
C TYR A 70 -15.73 -4.40 -5.40
N PRO A 71 -15.09 -4.49 -6.59
CA PRO A 71 -14.92 -3.34 -7.49
C PRO A 71 -16.21 -2.71 -8.00
N TYR A 72 -17.27 -3.50 -8.15
CA TYR A 72 -18.59 -3.02 -8.59
C TYR A 72 -19.28 -2.10 -7.56
N LYS A 73 -18.72 -1.93 -6.36
CA LYS A 73 -19.28 -1.11 -5.28
C LYS A 73 -18.61 0.26 -5.13
N ILE A 74 -17.81 0.71 -6.10
CA ILE A 74 -17.12 2.01 -6.03
C ILE A 74 -18.04 3.22 -5.83
N LYS A 75 -19.29 3.14 -6.31
CA LYS A 75 -20.33 4.17 -6.17
C LYS A 75 -21.25 3.95 -4.96
N GLU A 76 -21.11 2.84 -4.23
CA GLU A 76 -21.97 2.53 -3.08
C GLU A 76 -21.50 3.35 -1.86
N THR A 77 -22.44 4.01 -1.20
CA THR A 77 -22.27 4.53 0.16
C THR A 77 -22.15 3.36 1.13
N LEU A 78 -20.95 3.16 1.67
CA LEU A 78 -20.66 2.09 2.63
C LEU A 78 -20.91 2.58 4.06
N THR A 79 -21.33 1.68 4.95
CA THR A 79 -21.34 1.97 6.39
C THR A 79 -20.02 1.59 7.02
N LEU A 80 -19.67 2.24 8.13
CA LEU A 80 -18.45 1.92 8.85
C LEU A 80 -18.50 0.49 9.40
N GLU A 81 -19.66 -0.03 9.83
CA GLU A 81 -19.79 -1.43 10.28
C GLU A 81 -19.35 -2.42 9.21
N LYS A 82 -19.79 -2.20 7.96
CA LYS A 82 -19.46 -3.08 6.82
C LYS A 82 -17.96 -3.09 6.54
N ILE A 83 -17.31 -1.93 6.60
CA ILE A 83 -15.88 -1.79 6.36
C ILE A 83 -15.10 -2.47 7.49
N SER A 84 -15.42 -2.13 8.74
CA SER A 84 -14.77 -2.70 9.93
C SER A 84 -14.88 -4.23 9.95
N LEU A 85 -16.07 -4.78 9.67
CA LEU A 85 -16.26 -6.23 9.60
C LEU A 85 -15.35 -6.90 8.56
N LEU A 86 -15.14 -6.26 7.40
CA LEU A 86 -14.31 -6.82 6.33
C LEU A 86 -12.81 -6.77 6.69
N PHE A 87 -12.37 -5.71 7.37
CA PHE A 87 -11.01 -5.65 7.93
C PHE A 87 -10.78 -6.72 9.00
N GLU A 88 -11.73 -6.90 9.92
CA GLU A 88 -11.67 -7.93 10.94
C GLU A 88 -11.56 -9.34 10.30
N GLN A 89 -12.42 -9.62 9.31
CA GLN A 89 -12.37 -10.86 8.54
C GLN A 89 -11.05 -11.04 7.82
N PHE A 90 -10.44 -9.95 7.32
CA PHE A 90 -9.13 -10.03 6.71
C PHE A 90 -8.05 -10.34 7.74
N ILE A 91 -8.00 -9.65 8.87
CA ILE A 91 -7.03 -9.91 9.95
C ILE A 91 -7.07 -11.39 10.34
N PHE A 92 -8.26 -11.93 10.60
CA PHE A 92 -8.44 -13.31 11.05
C PHE A 92 -8.55 -14.35 9.91
N ARG A 93 -8.27 -13.99 8.65
CA ARG A 93 -8.45 -14.87 7.48
C ARG A 93 -7.69 -16.20 7.56
N ARG A 94 -6.56 -16.23 8.30
CA ARG A 94 -5.71 -17.41 8.48
C ARG A 94 -6.06 -18.22 9.74
N GLN A 95 -6.98 -17.75 10.56
CA GLN A 95 -7.30 -18.33 11.87
C GLN A 95 -8.78 -18.76 11.95
N GLY A 96 -9.11 -19.52 12.98
CA GLY A 96 -10.49 -19.75 13.38
C GLY A 96 -11.06 -18.48 14.01
N CYS A 97 -12.14 -17.94 13.46
CA CYS A 97 -12.81 -16.77 14.04
C CYS A 97 -14.29 -16.74 13.64
N LYS A 98 -15.15 -16.36 14.60
CA LYS A 98 -16.60 -16.31 14.44
C LYS A 98 -17.05 -15.44 13.26
N VAL A 99 -16.32 -14.36 12.94
CA VAL A 99 -16.71 -13.46 11.84
C VAL A 99 -16.61 -14.10 10.44
N LEU A 100 -15.90 -15.24 10.34
CA LEU A 100 -15.75 -16.06 9.14
C LEU A 100 -16.44 -17.42 9.23
N SER A 101 -17.19 -17.71 10.31
CA SER A 101 -17.96 -18.95 10.42
C SER A 101 -18.92 -19.09 9.25
N ASN A 102 -18.88 -20.26 8.59
CA ASN A 102 -19.64 -20.57 7.37
C ASN A 102 -19.35 -19.64 6.16
N LYS A 103 -18.26 -18.87 6.16
CA LYS A 103 -17.87 -17.97 5.06
C LYS A 103 -16.65 -18.47 4.28
N GLN A 104 -16.63 -19.75 3.90
CA GLN A 104 -15.47 -20.36 3.23
C GLN A 104 -15.07 -19.66 1.92
N LYS A 105 -16.05 -19.27 1.10
CA LYS A 105 -15.80 -18.53 -0.16
C LYS A 105 -15.10 -17.20 0.11
N LEU A 106 -15.56 -16.45 1.11
CA LEU A 106 -14.94 -15.19 1.50
C LEU A 106 -13.54 -15.41 2.06
N ARG A 107 -13.35 -16.40 2.94
CA ARG A 107 -12.03 -16.75 3.48
C ARG A 107 -11.03 -17.05 2.36
N LYS A 108 -11.39 -17.90 1.40
CA LYS A 108 -10.55 -18.21 0.22
C LYS A 108 -10.21 -16.95 -0.58
N LYS A 109 -11.19 -16.05 -0.78
CA LYS A 109 -10.98 -14.76 -1.45
C LYS A 109 -10.03 -13.84 -0.68
N LEU A 110 -10.19 -13.69 0.63
CA LEU A 110 -9.30 -12.85 1.44
C LEU A 110 -7.88 -13.43 1.50
N LEU A 111 -7.75 -14.76 1.56
CA LEU A 111 -6.45 -15.43 1.51
C LEU A 111 -5.73 -15.16 0.19
N SER A 112 -6.40 -15.29 -0.95
CA SER A 112 -5.78 -15.03 -2.26
C SER A 112 -5.40 -13.55 -2.47
N LEU A 113 -6.10 -12.63 -1.79
CA LEU A 113 -5.82 -11.18 -1.83
C LEU A 113 -4.84 -10.72 -0.74
N SER A 114 -4.31 -11.63 0.09
CA SER A 114 -3.48 -11.28 1.26
C SER A 114 -2.32 -10.35 0.92
N PHE A 115 -1.61 -10.64 -0.17
CA PHE A 115 -0.43 -9.90 -0.57
C PHE A 115 -0.78 -8.48 -1.03
N SER A 116 -1.75 -8.34 -1.94
CA SER A 116 -2.12 -7.02 -2.49
C SER A 116 -2.81 -6.11 -1.47
N LEU A 117 -3.56 -6.69 -0.53
CA LEU A 117 -4.22 -5.94 0.53
C LEU A 117 -3.32 -5.58 1.71
N ALA A 118 -2.14 -6.22 1.86
CA ALA A 118 -1.29 -6.03 3.05
C ALA A 118 -0.89 -4.57 3.27
N MET A 119 -0.56 -3.84 2.20
CA MET A 119 -0.27 -2.40 2.30
C MET A 119 -1.49 -1.61 2.75
N ILE A 120 -2.63 -1.75 2.05
CA ILE A 120 -3.87 -1.02 2.35
C ILE A 120 -4.36 -1.33 3.78
N ALA A 121 -4.15 -2.56 4.24
CA ALA A 121 -4.50 -2.99 5.60
C ALA A 121 -3.67 -2.28 6.69
N ASP A 122 -2.45 -1.84 6.36
CA ASP A 122 -1.63 -0.97 7.22
C ASP A 122 -2.05 0.50 7.02
N ILE A 123 -3.26 0.81 7.52
CA ILE A 123 -3.96 2.08 7.27
C ILE A 123 -3.09 3.28 7.60
N CYS A 124 -2.51 3.30 8.80
CA CYS A 124 -1.77 4.45 9.29
C CYS A 124 -0.49 4.71 8.47
N LYS A 125 0.28 3.66 8.15
CA LYS A 125 1.48 3.82 7.31
C LYS A 125 1.11 4.24 5.90
N THR A 126 0.09 3.60 5.33
CA THR A 126 -0.39 3.92 4.00
C THR A 126 -0.92 5.35 3.92
N ALA A 127 -1.57 5.85 4.96
CA ALA A 127 -2.05 7.23 5.04
C ALA A 127 -0.90 8.24 5.09
N HIS A 128 0.16 7.94 5.85
CA HIS A 128 1.35 8.78 5.89
C HIS A 128 2.07 8.82 4.53
N ILE A 129 2.22 7.66 3.88
CA ILE A 129 2.77 7.56 2.53
C ILE A 129 1.91 8.33 1.52
N ALA A 130 0.59 8.16 1.58
CA ALA A 130 -0.34 8.88 0.72
C ALA A 130 -0.22 10.39 0.90
N LYS A 131 -0.16 10.88 2.14
CA LYS A 131 0.03 12.31 2.43
C LYS A 131 1.31 12.85 1.80
N ASP A 132 2.45 12.17 1.99
CA ASP A 132 3.73 12.58 1.41
C ASP A 132 3.70 12.62 -0.13
N ILE A 133 3.14 11.58 -0.76
CA ILE A 133 3.00 11.53 -2.23
C ILE A 133 2.10 12.66 -2.73
N LEU A 134 0.93 12.86 -2.11
CA LEU A 134 -0.07 13.83 -2.57
C LEU A 134 0.35 15.29 -2.35
N LEU A 135 1.22 15.56 -1.37
CA LEU A 135 1.84 16.86 -1.12
C LEU A 135 3.04 17.14 -2.03
N CYS A 136 3.46 16.18 -2.85
CA CYS A 136 4.57 16.38 -3.76
C CYS A 136 4.25 17.47 -4.81
N SER A 137 5.09 18.49 -4.90
CA SER A 137 5.01 19.48 -5.97
C SER A 137 5.76 18.98 -7.21
N LEU A 138 5.10 19.03 -8.35
CA LEU A 138 5.68 18.70 -9.64
C LEU A 138 5.87 19.96 -10.47
N THR A 139 6.97 20.03 -11.22
CA THR A 139 7.11 21.04 -12.27
C THR A 139 6.12 20.70 -13.37
N HIS A 140 5.19 21.60 -13.66
CA HIS A 140 4.14 21.37 -14.64
C HIS A 140 4.75 21.16 -16.03
N THR A 141 4.34 20.07 -16.67
CA THR A 141 4.48 19.82 -18.10
C THR A 141 3.10 19.43 -18.63
N SER A 142 2.89 19.43 -19.95
CA SER A 142 1.60 19.00 -20.53
C SER A 142 1.26 17.53 -20.26
N GLN A 143 2.29 16.69 -20.05
CA GLN A 143 2.16 15.25 -19.85
C GLN A 143 2.72 14.81 -18.49
N PHE A 144 2.00 13.92 -17.81
CA PHE A 144 2.44 13.17 -16.64
C PHE A 144 2.70 11.72 -17.03
N LEU A 145 3.91 11.22 -16.74
CA LEU A 145 4.25 9.81 -16.86
C LEU A 145 4.60 9.25 -15.47
N GLY A 146 3.71 8.42 -14.94
CA GLY A 146 3.87 7.73 -13.67
C GLY A 146 4.20 6.25 -13.86
N ILE A 147 5.16 5.73 -13.09
CA ILE A 147 5.54 4.32 -13.08
C ILE A 147 5.42 3.78 -11.65
N ASP A 148 4.83 2.61 -11.48
CA ASP A 148 4.74 1.90 -10.20
C ASP A 148 5.28 0.47 -10.33
N ILE A 149 6.41 0.20 -9.69
CA ILE A 149 7.07 -1.10 -9.73
C ILE A 149 6.62 -1.95 -8.54
N GLY A 150 6.08 -3.14 -8.83
CA GLY A 150 5.43 -3.98 -7.83
C GLY A 150 4.03 -3.47 -7.50
N SER A 151 3.22 -3.22 -8.53
CA SER A 151 2.01 -2.41 -8.38
C SER A 151 0.96 -2.98 -7.42
N GLY A 152 0.99 -4.28 -7.12
CA GLY A 152 0.17 -4.86 -6.06
C GLY A 152 -1.31 -4.52 -6.23
N SER A 153 -1.91 -3.85 -5.25
CA SER A 153 -3.31 -3.40 -5.30
C SER A 153 -3.58 -2.17 -6.18
N GLY A 154 -2.54 -1.53 -6.72
CA GLY A 154 -2.63 -0.31 -7.51
C GLY A 154 -2.82 0.95 -6.68
N ILE A 155 -2.64 0.90 -5.35
CA ILE A 155 -2.78 2.08 -4.49
C ILE A 155 -1.78 3.18 -4.87
N LEU A 156 -0.52 2.84 -5.14
CA LEU A 156 0.49 3.81 -5.52
C LEU A 156 0.21 4.41 -6.91
N LEU A 157 -0.33 3.62 -7.85
CA LEU A 157 -0.85 4.12 -9.13
C LEU A 157 -2.00 5.12 -8.95
N LEU A 158 -2.95 4.83 -8.05
CA LEU A 158 -4.03 5.76 -7.75
C LEU A 158 -3.52 7.05 -7.12
N LEU A 159 -2.56 6.96 -6.19
CA LEU A 159 -1.96 8.15 -5.59
C LEU A 159 -1.21 8.99 -6.64
N GLN A 160 -0.53 8.36 -7.59
CA GLN A 160 0.08 9.05 -8.74
C GLN A 160 -0.97 9.71 -9.63
N TYR A 161 -2.10 9.05 -9.90
CA TYR A 161 -3.21 9.65 -10.66
C TYR A 161 -3.75 10.91 -9.96
N ILE A 162 -4.02 10.80 -8.67
CA ILE A 162 -4.53 11.91 -7.85
C ILE A 162 -3.49 13.04 -7.85
N LEU A 163 -2.20 12.73 -7.61
CA LEU A 163 -1.11 13.69 -7.66
C LEU A 163 -1.06 14.44 -9.00
N ALA A 164 -1.18 13.73 -10.13
CA ALA A 164 -1.18 14.32 -11.45
C ALA A 164 -2.40 15.24 -11.69
N LYS A 165 -3.60 14.84 -11.24
CA LYS A 165 -4.80 15.70 -11.31
C LYS A 165 -4.66 16.96 -10.47
N ARG A 166 -4.14 16.84 -9.24
CA ARG A 166 -3.89 17.96 -8.35
C ARG A 166 -2.88 18.96 -8.91
N ASN A 167 -1.86 18.46 -9.62
CA ASN A 167 -0.89 19.28 -10.34
C ASN A 167 -1.37 19.69 -11.74
N LYS A 168 -2.65 19.50 -12.08
CA LYS A 168 -3.30 19.97 -13.33
C LYS A 168 -2.66 19.47 -14.62
N PHE A 169 -2.15 18.24 -14.64
CA PHE A 169 -1.67 17.64 -15.89
C PHE A 169 -2.84 17.30 -16.82
N ASP A 170 -2.71 17.67 -18.10
CA ASP A 170 -3.75 17.43 -19.12
C ASP A 170 -3.79 15.97 -19.54
N GLN A 171 -2.62 15.39 -19.77
CA GLN A 171 -2.45 14.01 -20.21
C GLN A 171 -1.75 13.20 -19.12
N ILE A 172 -2.40 12.13 -18.66
CA ILE A 172 -1.90 11.29 -17.57
C ILE A 172 -1.70 9.88 -18.11
N TYR A 173 -0.45 9.42 -18.09
CA TYR A 173 -0.05 8.07 -18.47
C TYR A 173 0.49 7.36 -17.23
N LEU A 174 -0.12 6.22 -16.88
CA LEU A 174 0.27 5.43 -15.72
C LEU A 174 0.64 4.02 -16.16
N TYR A 175 1.80 3.56 -15.70
CA TYR A 175 2.30 2.22 -15.96
C TYR A 175 2.53 1.48 -14.65
N GLY A 176 1.89 0.33 -14.51
CA GLY A 176 2.13 -0.59 -13.40
C GLY A 176 2.92 -1.81 -13.87
N ILE A 177 3.95 -2.20 -13.14
CA ILE A 177 4.73 -3.41 -13.40
C ILE A 177 4.44 -4.41 -12.27
N GLU A 178 3.87 -5.56 -12.60
CA GLU A 178 3.51 -6.60 -11.63
C GLU A 178 3.78 -7.98 -12.21
N ARG A 179 4.58 -8.80 -11.51
CA ARG A 179 4.96 -10.15 -11.96
C ARG A 179 3.87 -11.18 -11.72
N ASN A 180 3.00 -10.96 -10.73
CA ASN A 180 1.94 -11.88 -10.38
C ASN A 180 0.69 -11.60 -11.21
N LYS A 181 0.46 -12.43 -12.22
CA LYS A 181 -0.70 -12.34 -13.13
C LYS A 181 -2.05 -12.23 -12.41
N ASN A 182 -2.25 -12.95 -11.31
CA ASN A 182 -3.52 -12.92 -10.56
C ASN A 182 -3.73 -11.57 -9.87
N VAL A 183 -2.67 -11.03 -9.26
CA VAL A 183 -2.70 -9.68 -8.65
C VAL A 183 -2.93 -8.63 -9.73
N LEU A 184 -2.19 -8.70 -10.84
CA LEU A 184 -2.35 -7.79 -11.97
C LEU A 184 -3.77 -7.80 -12.53
N ASN A 185 -4.35 -8.98 -12.81
CA ASN A 185 -5.72 -9.08 -13.32
C ASN A 185 -6.74 -8.51 -12.33
N LYS A 186 -6.53 -8.75 -11.03
CA LYS A 186 -7.41 -8.22 -9.99
C LYS A 186 -7.35 -6.69 -9.92
N THR A 187 -6.15 -6.13 -9.98
CA THR A 187 -5.91 -4.69 -9.98
C THR A 187 -6.41 -4.03 -11.25
N LYS A 188 -6.25 -4.68 -12.41
CA LYS A 188 -6.83 -4.25 -13.69
C LYS A 188 -8.35 -4.10 -13.59
N ASN A 189 -9.03 -5.16 -13.18
CA ASN A 189 -10.48 -5.16 -12.99
C ASN A 189 -10.93 -4.03 -12.05
N PHE A 190 -10.20 -3.81 -10.96
CA PHE A 190 -10.49 -2.71 -10.05
C PHE A 190 -10.34 -1.32 -10.70
N LEU A 191 -9.22 -1.07 -11.39
CA LEU A 191 -8.95 0.22 -12.05
C LEU A 191 -9.89 0.50 -13.22
N GLU A 192 -10.34 -0.52 -13.95
CA GLU A 192 -11.35 -0.40 -15.01
C GLU A 192 -12.66 0.16 -14.48
N HIS A 193 -13.10 -0.23 -13.28
CA HIS A 193 -14.31 0.33 -12.66
C HIS A 193 -14.18 1.83 -12.37
N LEU A 194 -12.96 2.33 -12.16
CA LEU A 194 -12.70 3.76 -11.93
C LEU A 194 -12.56 4.57 -13.22
N ASN A 195 -12.67 3.93 -14.39
CA ASN A 195 -12.42 4.55 -15.71
C ASN A 195 -11.03 5.22 -15.81
N ILE A 196 -10.04 4.71 -15.07
CA ILE A 196 -8.66 5.21 -15.14
C ILE A 196 -7.91 4.36 -16.17
N LYS A 197 -7.38 5.02 -17.21
CA LYS A 197 -6.52 4.35 -18.18
C LYS A 197 -5.15 4.10 -17.55
N VAL A 198 -4.87 2.84 -17.26
CA VAL A 198 -3.57 2.37 -16.73
C VAL A 198 -3.05 1.24 -17.60
N TYR A 199 -1.76 1.29 -17.91
CA TYR A 199 -1.05 0.24 -18.63
C TYR A 199 -0.41 -0.71 -17.61
N LEU A 200 -1.06 -1.84 -17.33
CA LEU A 200 -0.52 -2.85 -16.43
C LEU A 200 0.27 -3.91 -17.20
N LEU A 201 1.55 -4.03 -16.89
CA LEU A 201 2.52 -4.91 -17.53
C LEU A 201 2.77 -6.13 -16.66
N ASN A 202 2.42 -7.32 -17.17
CA ASN A 202 2.70 -8.59 -16.50
C ASN A 202 4.14 -9.04 -16.80
N LYS A 203 5.10 -8.44 -16.11
CA LYS A 203 6.54 -8.57 -16.38
C LYS A 203 7.34 -8.51 -15.08
N ASP A 204 8.56 -9.05 -15.12
CA ASP A 204 9.53 -8.90 -14.04
C ASP A 204 10.33 -7.61 -14.25
N ALA A 205 10.28 -6.69 -13.29
CA ALA A 205 11.00 -5.42 -13.32
C ALA A 205 12.54 -5.57 -13.31
N LYS A 206 13.06 -6.78 -13.08
CA LYS A 206 14.49 -7.07 -13.24
C LYS A 206 14.92 -7.24 -14.70
N GLN A 207 13.97 -7.34 -15.63
CA GLN A 207 14.27 -7.53 -17.05
C GLN A 207 14.41 -6.18 -17.76
N LYS A 208 15.43 -6.06 -18.61
CA LYS A 208 15.77 -4.81 -19.32
C LYS A 208 14.77 -4.40 -20.39
N ASP A 209 14.14 -5.39 -21.04
CA ASP A 209 13.20 -5.19 -22.15
C ASP A 209 11.98 -4.35 -21.75
N ILE A 210 11.57 -4.46 -20.48
CA ILE A 210 10.44 -3.69 -19.96
C ILE A 210 10.69 -2.18 -19.99
N TYR A 211 11.95 -1.74 -19.91
CA TYR A 211 12.27 -0.32 -19.84
C TYR A 211 12.34 0.35 -21.20
N GLN A 212 12.40 -0.43 -22.29
CA GLN A 212 12.48 0.12 -23.65
C GLN A 212 11.26 1.00 -24.01
N LEU A 213 10.09 0.69 -23.45
CA LEU A 213 8.87 1.46 -23.70
C LEU A 213 8.87 2.87 -23.07
N PHE A 214 9.83 3.16 -22.18
CA PHE A 214 10.02 4.46 -21.54
C PHE A 214 11.18 5.27 -22.11
N LYS A 215 11.99 4.69 -23.00
CA LYS A 215 13.12 5.41 -23.61
C LYS A 215 12.65 6.67 -24.32
N ASN A 216 13.44 7.74 -24.18
CA ASN A 216 13.14 9.07 -24.71
C ASN A 216 11.85 9.72 -24.17
N LYS A 217 11.28 9.21 -23.07
CA LYS A 217 10.13 9.83 -22.40
C LYS A 217 10.57 10.41 -21.07
N LYS A 218 10.09 11.61 -20.76
CA LYS A 218 10.32 12.23 -19.44
C LYS A 218 9.44 11.53 -18.40
N ILE A 219 10.05 10.93 -17.38
CA ILE A 219 9.33 10.31 -16.28
C ILE A 219 9.04 11.38 -15.23
N SER A 220 7.78 11.51 -14.81
CA SER A 220 7.37 12.52 -13.83
C SER A 220 7.51 11.97 -12.41
N PHE A 221 7.05 10.73 -12.20
CA PHE A 221 7.02 10.09 -10.90
C PHE A 221 7.29 8.58 -11.01
N LEU A 222 8.11 8.05 -10.12
CA LEU A 222 8.41 6.62 -10.05
C LEU A 222 8.27 6.10 -8.62
N CYS A 223 7.38 5.13 -8.44
CA CYS A 223 7.26 4.34 -7.22
C CYS A 223 8.00 3.02 -7.35
N ASN A 224 8.83 2.69 -6.35
CA ASN A 224 9.41 1.37 -6.17
C ASN A 224 9.34 0.98 -4.70
N GLU A 225 8.19 0.47 -4.28
CA GLU A 225 7.94 -0.02 -2.91
C GLU A 225 8.10 -1.55 -2.85
N THR A 226 9.24 -2.02 -3.39
CA THR A 226 9.71 -3.41 -3.26
C THR A 226 10.73 -3.52 -2.13
N LEU A 227 10.62 -2.67 -1.11
CA LEU A 227 11.48 -2.73 0.06
C LEU A 227 11.04 -3.87 1.00
N PRO A 228 11.99 -4.51 1.69
CA PRO A 228 11.64 -5.46 2.74
C PRO A 228 11.11 -4.72 3.99
N GLY A 229 10.26 -5.41 4.74
CA GLY A 229 9.77 -4.95 6.05
C GLY A 229 10.87 -4.84 7.12
N MET A 230 10.49 -4.39 8.30
CA MET A 230 11.39 -4.19 9.45
C MET A 230 12.04 -5.51 9.87
N GLY A 231 13.34 -5.44 10.17
CA GLY A 231 14.11 -6.60 10.61
C GLY A 231 14.42 -7.61 9.49
N VAL A 232 14.03 -7.31 8.25
CA VAL A 232 14.31 -8.13 7.08
C VAL A 232 15.42 -7.48 6.25
N ARG A 233 16.33 -8.32 5.73
CA ARG A 233 17.47 -7.86 4.92
C ARG A 233 17.06 -7.49 3.51
N LEU A 234 17.82 -6.58 2.88
CA LEU A 234 17.58 -6.13 1.50
C LEU A 234 17.59 -7.24 0.45
N TRP A 235 18.28 -8.38 0.68
CA TRP A 235 18.25 -9.50 -0.28
C TRP A 235 16.89 -10.20 -0.40
N LYS A 236 15.98 -10.01 0.57
CA LYS A 236 14.68 -10.71 0.58
C LYS A 236 13.68 -10.13 -0.40
N GLU A 237 13.92 -8.93 -0.90
CA GLU A 237 13.09 -8.29 -1.91
C GLU A 237 13.97 -7.73 -3.04
N ASP A 238 13.35 -7.44 -4.18
CA ASP A 238 14.08 -7.14 -5.41
C ASP A 238 14.50 -5.65 -5.56
N PHE A 239 14.31 -4.80 -4.54
CA PHE A 239 14.54 -3.34 -4.59
C PHE A 239 15.88 -2.93 -5.20
N ILE A 240 16.99 -3.52 -4.73
CA ILE A 240 18.33 -3.16 -5.20
C ILE A 240 18.53 -3.59 -6.66
N THR A 241 18.12 -4.81 -7.01
CA THR A 241 18.27 -5.34 -8.37
C THR A 241 17.42 -4.55 -9.36
N ILE A 242 16.19 -4.22 -8.99
CA ILE A 242 15.28 -3.41 -9.80
C ILE A 242 15.87 -2.02 -10.05
N ASN A 243 16.31 -1.31 -9.01
CA ASN A 243 16.90 0.02 -9.19
C ASN A 243 18.17 -0.03 -10.05
N LYS A 244 19.02 -1.04 -9.88
CA LYS A 244 20.20 -1.22 -10.73
C LYS A 244 19.82 -1.31 -12.21
N VAL A 245 18.83 -2.13 -12.57
CA VAL A 245 18.41 -2.29 -13.97
C VAL A 245 17.71 -1.03 -14.48
N LEU A 246 16.84 -0.44 -13.66
CA LEU A 246 16.12 0.81 -13.95
C LEU A 246 17.10 1.94 -14.32
N PHE A 247 18.10 2.21 -13.47
CA PHE A 247 19.07 3.28 -13.73
C PHE A 247 20.03 2.92 -14.87
N GLN A 248 20.33 1.64 -15.11
CA GLN A 248 21.10 1.25 -16.31
C GLN A 248 20.35 1.56 -17.61
N GLU A 249 19.04 1.33 -17.65
CA GLU A 249 18.25 1.47 -18.88
C GLU A 249 17.69 2.89 -19.10
N LEU A 250 17.44 3.64 -18.02
CA LEU A 250 16.69 4.91 -18.05
C LEU A 250 17.39 6.09 -17.35
N ASN A 251 18.70 6.04 -17.11
CA ASN A 251 19.40 7.09 -16.36
C ASN A 251 19.10 8.52 -16.85
N LYS A 252 18.98 8.71 -18.16
CA LYS A 252 18.73 10.03 -18.78
C LYS A 252 17.26 10.44 -18.61
N GLU A 253 16.34 9.51 -18.82
CA GLU A 253 14.89 9.70 -18.70
C GLU A 253 14.43 9.97 -17.26
N LEU A 254 15.23 9.53 -16.30
CA LEU A 254 15.00 9.72 -14.86
C LEU A 254 15.46 11.10 -14.35
N ASP A 255 16.04 11.94 -15.22
CA ASP A 255 16.40 13.29 -14.83
C ASP A 255 15.16 14.08 -14.36
N ASN A 256 15.29 14.77 -13.23
CA ASN A 256 14.22 15.48 -12.54
C ASN A 256 12.98 14.63 -12.13
N THR A 257 13.04 13.30 -12.23
CA THR A 257 11.96 12.41 -11.77
C THR A 257 11.78 12.51 -10.26
N LYS A 258 10.54 12.52 -9.78
CA LYS A 258 10.24 12.33 -8.36
C LYS A 258 10.15 10.84 -8.03
N PHE A 259 10.70 10.45 -6.89
CA PHE A 259 10.75 9.06 -6.48
C PHE A 259 10.00 8.84 -5.17
N PHE A 260 9.30 7.71 -5.09
CA PHE A 260 8.86 7.14 -3.83
C PHE A 260 9.41 5.71 -3.68
N PRO A 261 10.13 5.38 -2.59
CA PRO A 261 10.63 6.32 -1.58
C PRO A 261 11.66 7.29 -2.16
N LYS A 262 11.70 8.53 -1.66
CA LYS A 262 12.68 9.54 -2.11
C LYS A 262 14.10 9.18 -1.67
N LYS A 263 14.25 8.74 -0.42
CA LYS A 263 15.49 8.23 0.16
C LYS A 263 15.19 7.11 1.14
N VAL A 264 16.13 6.19 1.29
CA VAL A 264 16.05 5.07 2.23
C VAL A 264 17.32 5.05 3.07
N LEU A 265 17.17 5.05 4.38
CA LEU A 265 18.27 4.82 5.32
C LEU A 265 18.35 3.32 5.62
N VAL A 266 19.50 2.74 5.30
CA VAL A 266 19.77 1.32 5.54
C VAL A 266 20.94 1.18 6.50
N ILE A 267 20.87 0.17 7.36
CA ILE A 267 21.87 -0.09 8.40
C ILE A 267 22.33 -1.53 8.35
N ASP A 268 23.58 -1.78 8.72
CA ASP A 268 24.08 -3.14 8.90
C ASP A 268 23.56 -3.76 10.22
N LYS A 269 23.79 -5.07 10.42
CA LYS A 269 23.30 -5.78 11.62
C LYS A 269 23.85 -5.18 12.92
N ARG A 270 25.10 -4.69 12.93
CA ARG A 270 25.76 -4.12 14.11
C ARG A 270 25.46 -2.63 14.29
N LYS A 271 24.76 -2.01 13.32
CA LYS A 271 24.46 -0.56 13.28
C LYS A 271 25.70 0.33 13.27
N THR A 272 26.84 -0.22 12.86
CA THR A 272 28.11 0.49 12.71
C THR A 272 28.16 1.26 11.39
N THR A 273 27.44 0.78 10.37
CA THR A 273 27.41 1.38 9.04
C THR A 273 25.99 1.81 8.72
N GLN A 274 25.84 3.07 8.32
CA GLN A 274 24.57 3.67 7.91
C GLN A 274 24.75 4.26 6.50
N LEU A 275 23.82 3.95 5.61
CA LEU A 275 23.87 4.39 4.21
C LEU A 275 22.54 4.99 3.80
N ILE A 276 22.61 6.07 3.03
CA ILE A 276 21.44 6.68 2.40
C ILE A 276 21.40 6.24 0.93
N LEU A 277 20.37 5.50 0.55
CA LEU A 277 20.07 5.13 -0.83
C LEU A 277 19.08 6.14 -1.40
N GLU A 278 19.42 6.74 -2.53
CA GLU A 278 18.62 7.80 -3.17
C GLU A 278 18.94 7.90 -4.68
N PRO A 279 18.16 8.63 -5.48
CA PRO A 279 18.38 8.69 -6.94
C PRO A 279 19.79 9.11 -7.35
N LYS A 280 20.44 10.02 -6.60
CA LYS A 280 21.81 10.50 -6.91
C LYS A 280 22.87 9.38 -6.90
N ASN A 281 22.67 8.33 -6.09
CA ASN A 281 23.54 7.16 -6.07
C ASN A 281 22.85 5.94 -6.69
N GLN A 282 21.77 6.16 -7.45
CA GLN A 282 20.99 5.12 -8.12
C GLN A 282 20.43 4.08 -7.15
N PHE A 283 20.25 4.46 -5.88
CA PHE A 283 19.94 3.57 -4.76
C PHE A 283 20.97 2.44 -4.54
N LEU A 284 22.23 2.68 -4.91
CA LEU A 284 23.36 1.79 -4.71
C LEU A 284 24.36 2.38 -3.70
N SER A 285 25.35 1.58 -3.29
CA SER A 285 26.40 1.99 -2.37
C SER A 285 27.75 1.37 -2.76
N ASN A 286 28.84 2.10 -2.49
CA ASN A 286 30.22 1.69 -2.72
C ASN A 286 30.90 1.20 -1.42
N THR A 287 30.14 0.65 -0.47
CA THR A 287 30.71 0.10 0.78
C THR A 287 31.43 -1.23 0.57
N SER A 288 32.39 -1.54 1.45
CA SER A 288 33.03 -2.86 1.52
C SER A 288 32.05 -3.98 1.85
N LEU A 289 31.01 -3.68 2.65
CA LEU A 289 29.93 -4.62 2.93
C LEU A 289 28.93 -4.67 1.77
N PRO A 290 28.55 -5.87 1.31
CA PRO A 290 27.49 -6.04 0.32
C PRO A 290 26.15 -5.46 0.80
N LEU A 291 25.54 -4.61 -0.03
CA LEU A 291 24.31 -3.90 0.30
C LEU A 291 23.15 -4.85 0.65
N ASN A 292 23.11 -6.03 0.05
CA ASN A 292 22.09 -7.06 0.28
C ASN A 292 22.04 -7.57 1.75
N LEU A 293 23.09 -7.32 2.55
CA LEU A 293 23.16 -7.67 3.98
C LEU A 293 22.59 -6.60 4.91
N PHE A 294 22.29 -5.40 4.40
CA PHE A 294 21.72 -4.30 5.18
C PHE A 294 20.22 -4.50 5.42
N TYR A 295 19.69 -3.72 6.35
CA TYR A 295 18.28 -3.68 6.74
C TYR A 295 17.72 -2.28 6.46
N THR A 296 16.50 -2.21 5.93
CA THR A 296 15.77 -0.94 5.86
C THR A 296 15.48 -0.45 7.28
N TYR A 297 15.93 0.76 7.62
CA TYR A 297 15.74 1.33 8.95
C TYR A 297 14.76 2.50 8.97
N ALA A 298 14.87 3.39 7.99
CA ALA A 298 14.00 4.54 7.84
C ALA A 298 13.78 4.87 6.36
N ILE A 299 12.66 5.53 6.05
CA ILE A 299 12.43 6.14 4.74
C ILE A 299 12.24 7.65 4.92
N TYR A 300 12.54 8.40 3.87
CA TYR A 300 12.41 9.85 3.86
C TYR A 300 11.02 10.26 3.40
N LEU A 301 10.25 10.89 4.29
CA LEU A 301 8.89 11.41 4.08
C LEU A 301 8.82 12.83 4.68
N GLU A 302 8.01 13.73 4.14
CA GLU A 302 7.77 15.08 4.69
C GLU A 302 9.08 15.82 5.05
N ASN A 303 10.08 15.68 4.18
CA ASN A 303 11.43 16.24 4.34
C ASN A 303 12.27 15.71 5.53
N ASN A 304 11.89 14.59 6.15
CA ASN A 304 12.59 13.99 7.30
C ASN A 304 12.72 12.46 7.17
N PHE A 305 13.68 11.86 7.87
CA PHE A 305 13.78 10.40 7.97
C PHE A 305 12.86 9.88 9.09
N PHE A 306 11.93 9.00 8.73
CA PHE A 306 11.06 8.31 9.67
C PHE A 306 11.49 6.85 9.82
N PRO A 307 11.91 6.40 11.03
CA PRO A 307 12.12 4.99 11.30
C PRO A 307 10.88 4.17 10.94
N LEU A 308 11.03 2.97 10.39
CA LEU A 308 9.89 2.18 9.87
C LEU A 308 8.76 2.01 10.89
N LYS A 309 9.12 1.77 12.16
CA LYS A 309 8.18 1.64 13.29
C LYS A 309 7.42 2.92 13.65
N LYS A 310 7.89 4.08 13.19
CA LYS A 310 7.32 5.40 13.48
C LYS A 310 6.47 5.95 12.32
N ILE A 311 6.50 5.31 11.14
CA ILE A 311 5.68 5.73 10.01
C ILE A 311 4.21 5.55 10.40
N GLY A 312 3.39 6.58 10.19
CA GLY A 312 1.96 6.52 10.43
C GLY A 312 1.54 6.76 11.88
N LEU A 313 2.46 7.02 12.82
CA LEU A 313 2.09 7.28 14.23
C LEU A 313 1.07 8.41 14.36
N ASP A 314 1.21 9.47 13.56
CA ASP A 314 0.32 10.63 13.60
C ASP A 314 -1.10 10.31 13.12
N PHE A 315 -1.27 9.22 12.37
CA PHE A 315 -2.57 8.73 11.91
C PHE A 315 -3.25 7.78 12.91
N LYS A 316 -2.59 7.37 14.00
CA LYS A 316 -3.22 6.53 15.03
C LYS A 316 -4.39 7.22 15.72
N LYS A 317 -4.38 8.56 15.77
CA LYS A 317 -5.47 9.38 16.32
C LYS A 317 -6.83 9.09 15.65
N TYR A 318 -6.84 8.58 14.41
CA TYR A 318 -8.04 8.23 13.66
C TYR A 318 -8.61 6.84 14.00
N LEU A 319 -7.79 5.92 14.50
CA LEU A 319 -8.21 4.55 14.81
C LEU A 319 -9.00 4.49 16.13
N ASN A 320 -9.90 3.52 16.26
CA ASN A 320 -10.41 3.17 17.59
C ASN A 320 -9.36 2.35 18.36
N PRO A 321 -9.33 2.48 19.70
CA PRO A 321 -8.50 1.63 20.54
C PRO A 321 -8.73 0.14 20.27
N GLY A 322 -7.65 -0.65 20.28
CA GLY A 322 -7.70 -2.09 20.07
C GLY A 322 -7.45 -2.57 18.64
N TRP A 323 -7.57 -1.70 17.63
CA TRP A 323 -7.28 -2.07 16.24
C TRP A 323 -5.79 -2.02 15.89
N GLU A 324 -5.04 -1.13 16.54
CA GLU A 324 -3.63 -0.86 16.24
C GLU A 324 -2.73 -2.12 16.19
N PRO A 325 -2.79 -3.07 17.14
CA PRO A 325 -1.92 -4.24 17.12
C PRO A 325 -2.11 -5.13 15.89
N TYR A 326 -3.27 -5.05 15.23
CA TYR A 326 -3.66 -5.94 14.14
C TYR A 326 -3.43 -5.36 12.74
N LEU A 327 -3.14 -4.06 12.61
CA LEU A 327 -3.01 -3.38 11.32
C LEU A 327 -1.56 -3.25 10.83
N ASN A 328 -0.56 -3.43 11.70
CA ASN A 328 0.87 -3.36 11.36
C ASN A 328 1.41 -4.67 10.73
N LEU A 329 0.81 -5.15 9.64
CA LEU A 329 1.07 -6.51 9.12
C LEU A 329 2.14 -6.64 8.02
N ARG A 330 2.67 -5.53 7.46
CA ARG A 330 3.61 -5.59 6.32
C ARG A 330 5.05 -5.18 6.67
N TRP A 331 5.23 -4.09 7.42
CA TRP A 331 6.54 -3.53 7.74
C TRP A 331 6.90 -3.76 9.18
#